data_AF-A0A2H0TLN8-F1
#
_entry.id   AF-A0A2H0TLN8-F1
#
_cell.length_a   1.000
_cell.length_b   1.000
_cell.length_c   1.000
_cell.angle_alpha   90.00
_cell.angle_beta   90.00
_cell.angle_gamma   90.00
#
_symmetry.space_group_name_H-M   'P 1'
#
loop_
_entity.id
_entity.type
_entity.pdbx_description
1 polymer ?
#
loop_
_entity_poly.entity_id
_entity_poly.type
_entity_poly.pdbx_seq_one_letter_code
_entity_poly.pdbx_strand_id
1 'polypeptide(L)'
;MAFFFILIAFLWFIRETKAILFWLYLWQLKEYRFGRFFDHFRTYQGKKLFFNFFFIFKIILFLYVLSLAFYPKLLAWQLYALWIVILAVIYFFEDAKTVLDFFQKNLKKPVLTQKGKILILVSLIVEFLFLFILFQKFQKIKLFYWFSFSLLSFDILTPFLV
;
A
#
# COMPACT_ATOMS: atom_id res chain seq x y z
N MET A 1 -10.24 19.29 -7.32
CA MET A 1 -10.26 18.22 -6.29
C MET A 1 -10.16 16.83 -6.89
N ALA A 2 -11.03 16.40 -7.83
CA ALA A 2 -10.99 15.03 -8.38
C ALA A 2 -9.62 14.62 -8.94
N PHE A 3 -8.96 15.51 -9.68
CA PHE A 3 -7.60 15.28 -10.21
C PHE A 3 -6.59 14.86 -9.14
N PHE A 4 -6.62 15.50 -7.97
CA PHE A 4 -5.70 15.20 -6.87
C PHE A 4 -5.88 13.77 -6.33
N PHE A 5 -7.12 13.29 -6.21
CA PHE A 5 -7.39 11.91 -5.78
C PHE A 5 -7.06 10.88 -6.84
N ILE A 6 -7.23 11.22 -8.13
CA ILE A 6 -6.77 10.39 -9.24
C ILE A 6 -5.25 10.26 -9.19
N LEU A 7 -4.53 11.36 -8.94
CA LEU A 7 -3.08 11.35 -8.78
C LEU A 7 -2.64 10.48 -7.60
N ILE A 8 -3.28 10.63 -6.43
CA ILE A 8 -2.99 9.77 -5.26
C ILE A 8 -3.24 8.30 -5.58
N ALA A 9 -4.36 7.98 -6.23
CA ALA A 9 -4.68 6.60 -6.59
C ALA A 9 -3.69 6.01 -7.60
N PHE A 10 -3.22 6.82 -8.55
CA PHE A 10 -2.21 6.42 -9.52
C PHE A 10 -0.85 6.15 -8.85
N LEU A 11 -0.41 7.04 -7.97
CA LEU A 11 0.80 6.84 -7.17
C LEU A 11 0.68 5.57 -6.31
N TRP A 12 -0.43 5.45 -5.58
CA TRP A 12 -0.72 4.27 -4.79
C TRP A 12 -0.69 2.97 -5.61
N PHE A 13 -1.25 2.95 -6.82
CA PHE A 13 -1.25 1.78 -7.69
C PHE A 13 0.17 1.34 -8.08
N ILE A 14 1.05 2.27 -8.46
CA ILE A 14 2.44 1.93 -8.80
C ILE A 14 3.16 1.32 -7.59
N ARG A 15 3.03 1.99 -6.45
CA ARG A 15 3.61 1.56 -5.18
C ARG A 15 3.10 0.19 -4.78
N GLU A 16 1.80 -0.03 -4.88
CA GLU A 16 1.12 -1.23 -4.43
C GLU A 16 1.46 -2.43 -5.31
N THR A 17 1.45 -2.25 -6.62
CA THR A 17 1.95 -3.25 -7.57
C THR A 17 3.37 -3.70 -7.22
N LYS A 18 4.29 -2.77 -6.89
CA LYS A 18 5.63 -3.13 -6.43
C LYS A 18 5.60 -3.95 -5.14
N ALA A 19 4.79 -3.54 -4.17
CA ALA A 19 4.67 -4.23 -2.89
C ALA A 19 4.15 -5.66 -3.07
N ILE A 20 3.11 -5.85 -3.89
CA ILE A 20 2.55 -7.16 -4.25
C ILE A 20 3.61 -8.04 -4.90
N LEU A 21 4.34 -7.54 -5.90
CA LEU A 21 5.41 -8.30 -6.54
C LEU A 21 6.51 -8.69 -5.55
N PHE A 22 6.89 -7.79 -4.63
CA PHE A 22 7.85 -8.09 -3.59
C PHE A 22 7.38 -9.21 -2.64
N TRP A 23 6.11 -9.17 -2.20
CA TRP A 23 5.55 -10.18 -1.31
C TRP A 23 5.40 -11.54 -1.99
N LEU A 24 4.94 -11.56 -3.25
CA LEU A 24 4.91 -12.79 -4.06
C LEU A 24 6.31 -13.37 -4.27
N TYR A 25 7.31 -12.52 -4.52
CA TYR A 25 8.71 -12.95 -4.61
C TYR A 25 9.19 -13.59 -3.30
N LEU A 26 8.88 -12.96 -2.16
CA LEU A 26 9.26 -13.47 -0.84
C LEU A 26 8.59 -14.82 -0.56
N TRP A 27 7.31 -14.96 -0.92
CA TRP A 27 6.57 -16.20 -0.73
C TRP A 27 7.11 -17.33 -1.61
N GLN A 28 7.45 -17.02 -2.86
CA GLN A 28 8.06 -17.96 -3.79
C GLN A 28 9.44 -18.42 -3.33
N LEU A 29 10.25 -17.53 -2.77
CA LEU A 29 11.58 -17.85 -2.23
C LEU A 29 11.51 -18.86 -1.06
N LYS A 30 10.35 -18.94 -0.39
CA LYS A 30 10.09 -19.89 0.70
C LYS A 30 9.31 -21.13 0.26
N GLU A 31 9.23 -21.36 -1.05
CA GLU A 31 8.52 -22.48 -1.68
C GLU A 31 7.07 -22.64 -1.17
N TYR A 32 6.38 -21.52 -0.87
CA TYR A 32 5.01 -21.55 -0.37
C TYR A 32 4.81 -22.34 0.95
N ARG A 33 5.87 -22.50 1.76
CA ARG A 33 5.77 -23.15 3.08
C ARG A 33 5.67 -22.13 4.19
N PHE A 34 4.52 -22.10 4.86
CA PHE A 34 4.24 -21.17 5.95
C PHE A 34 5.29 -21.18 7.07
N GLY A 35 5.78 -22.35 7.50
CA GLY A 35 6.79 -22.43 8.56
C GLY A 35 8.07 -21.64 8.26
N ARG A 36 8.66 -21.84 7.07
CA ARG A 36 9.86 -21.11 6.63
C ARG A 36 9.60 -19.62 6.37
N PHE A 37 8.36 -19.26 6.07
CA PHE A 37 7.93 -17.87 5.93
C PHE A 37 7.87 -17.17 7.29
N PHE A 38 7.27 -17.80 8.30
CA PHE A 38 7.26 -17.28 9.68
C PHE A 38 8.66 -17.19 10.28
N ASP A 39 9.52 -18.18 10.04
CA ASP A 39 10.91 -18.12 10.49
C ASP A 39 11.69 -16.97 9.85
N HIS A 40 11.34 -16.54 8.63
CA HIS A 40 11.96 -15.36 8.02
C HIS A 40 11.71 -14.09 8.84
N PHE A 41 10.50 -13.92 9.38
CA PHE A 41 10.18 -12.75 10.22
C PHE A 41 10.89 -12.75 11.57
N ARG A 42 11.45 -13.89 11.99
CA ARG A 42 12.31 -13.95 13.17
C ARG A 42 13.72 -13.39 12.90
N THR A 43 14.17 -13.39 11.64
CA THR A 43 15.48 -12.87 11.25
C THR A 43 15.53 -11.33 11.29
N TYR A 44 16.74 -10.77 11.42
CA TYR A 44 16.94 -9.31 11.35
C TYR A 44 16.37 -8.69 10.06
N GLN A 45 16.54 -9.37 8.92
CA GLN A 45 16.03 -8.90 7.64
C GLN A 45 14.50 -8.92 7.58
N GLY A 46 13.86 -9.96 8.12
CA GLY A 46 12.40 -10.04 8.18
C GLY A 46 11.80 -9.01 9.13
N LYS A 47 12.41 -8.77 10.30
CA LYS A 47 12.00 -7.69 11.22
C LYS A 47 12.10 -6.32 10.56
N LYS A 48 13.18 -6.07 9.79
CA LYS A 48 13.37 -4.80 9.08
C LYS A 48 12.26 -4.49 8.07
N LEU A 49 11.48 -5.49 7.61
CA LEU A 49 10.32 -5.24 6.74
C LEU A 49 9.20 -4.48 7.47
N PHE A 50 8.90 -4.87 8.72
CA PHE A 50 7.85 -4.25 9.54
C PHE A 50 8.36 -3.09 10.42
N PHE A 51 9.64 -3.07 10.75
CA PHE A 51 10.25 -2.01 11.56
C PHE A 51 11.00 -0.97 10.72
N ASN A 52 10.66 -0.83 9.43
CA ASN A 52 11.20 0.26 8.64
C ASN A 52 10.48 1.58 8.97
N PHE A 53 11.22 2.69 8.83
CA PHE A 53 10.74 4.03 9.14
C PHE A 53 9.43 4.39 8.39
N PHE A 54 9.32 4.05 7.10
CA PHE A 54 8.15 4.37 6.28
C PHE A 54 6.88 3.62 6.72
N PHE A 55 7.01 2.33 7.06
CA PHE A 55 5.90 1.49 7.52
C PHE A 55 5.40 1.94 8.90
N ILE A 56 6.33 2.22 9.83
CA ILE A 56 5.97 2.77 11.15
C ILE A 56 5.26 4.12 10.97
N PHE A 57 5.77 4.99 10.09
CA PHE A 57 5.16 6.29 9.83
C PHE A 57 3.73 6.17 9.25
N LYS A 58 3.50 5.20 8.37
CA LYS A 58 2.16 4.87 7.86
C LYS A 58 1.22 4.37 8.95
N ILE A 59 1.69 3.52 9.87
CA ILE A 59 0.91 3.11 11.04
C ILE A 59 0.55 4.31 11.92
N ILE A 60 1.50 5.21 12.18
CA ILE A 60 1.24 6.43 12.95
C ILE A 60 0.17 7.28 12.24
N LEU A 61 0.27 7.45 10.93
CA LEU A 61 -0.75 8.17 10.15
C LEU A 61 -2.11 7.50 10.16
N PHE A 62 -2.14 6.17 10.15
CA PHE A 62 -3.37 5.38 10.25
C PHE A 62 -4.04 5.56 11.63
N LEU A 63 -3.26 5.52 12.71
CA LEU A 63 -3.77 5.77 14.05
C LEU A 63 -4.20 7.23 14.24
N TYR A 64 -3.45 8.17 13.66
CA TYR A 64 -3.79 9.60 13.68
C TYR A 64 -5.17 9.84 13.05
N VAL A 65 -5.42 9.33 11.84
CA VAL A 65 -6.72 9.54 11.17
C VAL A 65 -7.88 8.86 11.89
N LEU A 66 -7.66 7.71 12.55
CA LEU A 66 -8.66 7.10 13.43
C LEU A 66 -8.96 7.98 14.65
N SER A 67 -7.95 8.62 15.23
CA SER A 67 -8.15 9.52 16.37
C SER A 67 -9.00 10.75 16.01
N LEU A 68 -8.95 11.21 14.75
CA LEU A 68 -9.76 12.33 14.26
C LEU A 68 -11.26 12.04 14.25
N ALA A 69 -11.69 10.78 14.30
CA ALA A 69 -13.10 10.42 14.41
C ALA A 69 -13.74 10.92 15.71
N PHE A 70 -12.94 11.19 16.75
CA PHE A 70 -13.39 11.68 18.06
C PHE A 70 -13.38 13.21 18.19
N TYR A 71 -12.91 13.95 17.17
CA TYR A 71 -12.82 15.41 17.22
C TYR A 71 -14.07 16.10 16.66
N PRO A 72 -14.37 17.35 17.10
CA PRO A 72 -15.47 18.12 16.55
C PRO A 72 -15.29 18.36 15.04
N LYS A 73 -16.37 18.13 14.28
CA LYS A 73 -16.39 18.14 12.81
C LYS A 73 -15.81 19.41 12.18
N LEU A 74 -15.97 20.56 12.86
CA LEU A 74 -15.54 21.86 12.36
C LEU A 74 -14.02 22.02 12.25
N LEU A 75 -13.25 21.34 13.13
CA LEU A 75 -11.78 21.35 13.12
C LEU A 75 -11.21 20.14 12.37
N ALA A 76 -11.97 19.04 12.35
CA ALA A 76 -11.53 17.78 11.75
C ALA A 76 -11.23 17.90 10.25
N TRP A 77 -11.96 18.72 9.48
CA TRP A 77 -11.76 18.81 8.02
C TRP A 77 -10.37 19.32 7.63
N GLN A 78 -9.81 20.29 8.37
CA GLN A 78 -8.47 20.82 8.12
C GLN A 78 -7.40 19.77 8.43
N LEU A 79 -7.60 19.04 9.53
CA LEU A 79 -6.71 17.96 9.95
C LEU A 79 -6.73 16.79 8.95
N TYR A 80 -7.91 16.44 8.41
CA TYR A 80 -8.03 15.48 7.32
C TYR A 80 -7.31 15.96 6.05
N ALA A 81 -7.48 17.23 5.66
CA ALA A 81 -6.81 17.77 4.48
C ALA A 81 -5.28 17.70 4.63
N LEU A 82 -4.75 18.13 5.78
CA LEU A 82 -3.32 18.04 6.08
C LEU A 82 -2.83 16.58 6.03
N TRP A 83 -3.59 15.66 6.62
CA TRP A 83 -3.27 14.23 6.60
C TRP A 83 -3.22 13.65 5.18
N ILE A 84 -4.18 13.99 4.31
CA ILE A 84 -4.18 13.54 2.91
C ILE A 84 -2.95 14.10 2.16
N VAL A 85 -2.58 15.35 2.40
CA VAL A 85 -1.38 15.95 1.78
C VAL A 85 -0.12 15.22 2.23
N ILE A 86 0.03 14.94 3.53
CA ILE A 86 1.16 14.16 4.05
C ILE A 86 1.19 12.77 3.41
N LEU A 87 0.04 12.09 3.28
CA LEU A 87 -0.05 10.79 2.63
C LEU A 87 0.38 10.85 1.16
N ALA A 88 -0.05 11.87 0.41
CA ALA A 88 0.33 12.08 -0.97
C ALA A 88 1.85 12.29 -1.13
N VAL A 89 2.46 13.06 -0.21
CA VAL A 89 3.92 13.27 -0.18
C VAL A 89 4.66 11.95 0.06
N ILE A 90 4.17 11.09 0.96
CA ILE A 90 4.78 9.78 1.21
C ILE A 90 4.74 8.91 -0.05
N TYR A 91 3.57 8.80 -0.69
CA TYR A 91 3.44 7.99 -1.91
C TYR A 91 4.32 8.53 -3.03
N PHE A 92 4.40 9.85 -3.18
CA PHE A 92 5.33 10.47 -4.14
C PHE A 92 6.78 10.06 -3.90
N PHE A 93 7.27 10.09 -2.65
CA PHE A 93 8.64 9.69 -2.35
C PHE A 93 8.87 8.18 -2.50
N GLU A 94 7.90 7.34 -2.13
CA GLU A 94 8.00 5.89 -2.33
C GLU A 94 8.01 5.53 -3.82
N ASP A 95 7.22 6.21 -4.64
CA ASP A 95 7.22 6.02 -6.09
C ASP A 95 8.47 6.54 -6.75
N ALA A 96 8.95 7.72 -6.36
CA ALA A 96 10.22 8.25 -6.84
C ALA A 96 11.35 7.23 -6.57
N LYS A 97 11.37 6.65 -5.36
CA LYS A 97 12.29 5.56 -5.03
C LYS A 97 12.05 4.30 -5.88
N THR A 98 10.81 3.94 -6.14
CA THR A 98 10.45 2.80 -7.00
C THR A 98 10.94 2.95 -8.42
N VAL A 99 10.79 4.15 -8.98
CA VAL A 99 11.30 4.50 -10.31
C VAL A 99 12.83 4.42 -10.32
N LEU A 100 13.50 4.94 -9.28
CA LEU A 100 14.96 4.82 -9.15
C LEU A 100 15.42 3.35 -9.05
N ASP A 101 14.75 2.55 -8.21
CA ASP A 101 15.04 1.12 -8.05
C ASP A 101 14.83 0.36 -9.37
N PHE A 102 13.84 0.76 -10.18
CA PHE A 102 13.57 0.19 -11.50
C PHE A 102 14.74 0.45 -12.46
N PHE A 103 15.20 1.70 -12.57
CA PHE A 103 16.33 2.06 -13.41
C PHE A 103 17.64 1.41 -12.95
N GLN A 104 17.83 1.24 -11.64
CA GLN A 104 18.99 0.57 -11.07
C GLN A 104 18.91 -0.97 -11.11
N LYS A 105 17.81 -1.55 -11.61
CA LYS A 105 17.55 -3.01 -11.64
C LYS A 105 17.59 -3.67 -10.25
N ASN A 106 17.31 -2.91 -9.19
CA ASN A 106 17.29 -3.37 -7.80
C ASN A 106 15.91 -3.92 -7.38
N LEU A 107 14.92 -3.87 -8.27
CA LEU A 107 13.58 -4.38 -8.01
C LEU A 107 13.57 -5.91 -7.92
N LYS A 108 13.24 -6.40 -6.72
CA LYS A 108 12.94 -7.81 -6.48
C LYS A 108 11.58 -8.14 -7.09
N LYS A 109 11.57 -9.10 -8.01
CA LYS A 109 10.37 -9.56 -8.73
C LYS A 109 10.26 -11.08 -8.68
N PRO A 110 9.04 -11.64 -8.63
CA PRO A 110 8.84 -13.09 -8.58
C PRO A 110 9.32 -13.74 -9.87
N VAL A 111 9.77 -14.99 -9.78
CA VAL A 111 10.16 -15.77 -10.97
C VAL A 111 8.88 -16.23 -11.68
N LEU A 112 8.79 -15.94 -12.99
CA LEU A 112 7.61 -16.20 -13.83
C LEU A 112 7.39 -17.69 -14.12
N THR A 113 7.09 -18.47 -13.08
CA THR A 113 6.60 -19.85 -13.18
C THR A 113 5.11 -19.86 -13.55
N GLN A 114 4.57 -20.99 -14.01
CA GLN A 114 3.13 -21.10 -14.29
C GLN A 114 2.26 -20.71 -13.07
N LYS A 115 2.61 -21.21 -11.88
CA LYS A 115 1.94 -20.85 -10.61
C LYS A 115 2.15 -19.36 -10.27
N GLY A 116 3.36 -18.84 -10.45
CA GLY A 116 3.68 -17.44 -10.22
C GLY A 116 2.88 -16.49 -11.11
N LYS A 117 2.72 -16.81 -12.40
CA LYS A 117 1.91 -16.01 -13.34
C LYS A 117 0.45 -15.93 -12.88
N ILE A 118 -0.12 -17.04 -12.42
CA ILE A 118 -1.50 -17.09 -11.89
C ILE A 118 -1.61 -16.20 -10.64
N LEU A 119 -0.69 -16.33 -9.68
CA LEU A 119 -0.73 -15.52 -8.46
C LEU A 119 -0.59 -14.02 -8.77
N ILE A 120 0.36 -13.63 -9.63
CA ILE A 120 0.51 -12.24 -10.06
C ILE A 120 -0.78 -11.73 -10.69
N LEU A 121 -1.37 -12.50 -11.61
CA LEU A 121 -2.61 -12.11 -12.29
C LEU A 121 -3.76 -11.93 -11.29
N VAL A 122 -3.93 -12.87 -10.36
CA VAL A 122 -4.98 -12.79 -9.32
C VAL A 122 -4.75 -11.57 -8.43
N SER A 123 -3.53 -11.31 -7.95
CA SER A 123 -3.25 -10.16 -7.11
C SER A 123 -3.48 -8.83 -7.83
N LEU A 124 -3.08 -8.72 -9.11
CA LEU A 124 -3.34 -7.52 -9.91
C LEU A 124 -4.84 -7.32 -10.19
N ILE A 125 -5.61 -8.40 -10.39
CA ILE A 125 -7.07 -8.33 -10.51
C ILE A 125 -7.68 -7.82 -9.21
N VAL A 126 -7.23 -8.32 -8.05
CA VAL A 126 -7.71 -7.87 -6.73
C VAL A 126 -7.41 -6.38 -6.52
N GLU A 127 -6.19 -5.93 -6.81
CA GLU A 127 -5.79 -4.52 -6.74
C GLU A 127 -6.65 -3.62 -7.63
N PHE A 128 -6.87 -4.04 -8.89
CA PHE A 128 -7.70 -3.30 -9.83
C PHE A 128 -9.17 -3.25 -9.41
N LEU A 129 -9.74 -4.39 -8.98
CA LEU A 129 -11.12 -4.46 -8.48
C LEU A 129 -11.30 -3.59 -7.23
N PHE A 130 -10.32 -3.58 -6.34
CA PHE A 130 -10.32 -2.72 -5.16
C PHE A 130 -10.41 -1.24 -5.54
N LEU A 131 -9.53 -0.78 -6.44
CA LEU A 131 -9.59 0.60 -6.94
C LEU A 131 -10.91 0.91 -7.66
N PHE A 132 -11.39 0.00 -8.50
CA PHE A 132 -12.64 0.17 -9.23
C PHE A 132 -13.82 0.38 -8.26
N ILE A 133 -13.96 -0.48 -7.25
CA ILE A 133 -15.00 -0.35 -6.21
C ILE A 133 -14.84 0.95 -5.43
N LEU A 134 -13.60 1.32 -5.10
CA LEU A 134 -13.29 2.55 -4.39
C LEU A 134 -13.71 3.80 -5.18
N PHE A 135 -13.42 3.85 -6.48
CA PHE A 135 -13.83 4.95 -7.37
C PHE A 135 -15.35 5.02 -7.54
N GLN A 136 -16.04 3.89 -7.62
CA GLN A 136 -17.52 3.86 -7.67
C GLN A 136 -18.12 4.46 -6.40
N LYS A 137 -17.59 4.13 -5.21
CA LYS A 137 -18.02 4.71 -3.93
C LYS A 137 -17.68 6.19 -3.83
N PHE A 138 -16.50 6.58 -4.31
CA PHE A 138 -16.04 7.96 -4.33
C PHE A 138 -16.98 8.87 -5.11
N GLN A 139 -17.41 8.46 -6.30
CA GLN A 139 -18.33 9.23 -7.13
C GLN A 139 -19.71 9.40 -6.46
N LYS A 140 -20.19 8.38 -5.74
CA LYS A 140 -21.50 8.40 -5.08
C LYS A 140 -21.53 9.23 -3.79
N ILE A 141 -20.55 9.04 -2.90
CA ILE A 141 -20.62 9.53 -1.52
C ILE A 141 -19.76 10.80 -1.32
N LYS A 142 -18.83 11.10 -2.25
CA LYS A 142 -17.90 12.25 -2.19
C LYS A 142 -17.12 12.36 -0.87
N LEU A 143 -16.91 11.22 -0.20
CA LEU A 143 -16.16 11.12 1.05
C LEU A 143 -14.67 10.92 0.78
N PHE A 144 -13.98 12.03 0.56
CA PHE A 144 -12.56 12.09 0.20
C PHE A 144 -11.61 11.45 1.23
N TYR A 145 -11.91 11.59 2.52
CA TYR A 145 -11.08 11.04 3.58
C TYR A 145 -11.19 9.51 3.66
N TRP A 146 -12.40 8.95 3.48
CA TRP A 146 -12.61 7.49 3.42
C TRP A 146 -11.86 6.86 2.24
N PHE A 147 -11.83 7.53 1.09
CA PHE A 147 -11.06 7.08 -0.08
C PHE A 147 -9.58 6.88 0.27
N SER A 148 -8.95 7.93 0.82
CA SER A 148 -7.52 7.90 1.16
C SER A 148 -7.25 6.95 2.33
N PHE A 149 -8.18 6.84 3.28
CA PHE A 149 -8.09 5.90 4.39
C PHE A 149 -8.09 4.45 3.91
N SER A 150 -8.97 4.10 2.96
CA SER A 150 -9.00 2.75 2.38
C SER A 150 -7.72 2.41 1.64
N LEU A 151 -7.13 3.35 0.90
CA LEU A 151 -5.82 3.15 0.26
C LEU A 151 -4.72 2.83 1.28
N LEU A 152 -4.61 3.64 2.34
CA LEU A 152 -3.63 3.41 3.42
C LEU A 152 -3.88 2.09 4.15
N SER A 153 -5.15 1.73 4.35
CA SER A 153 -5.52 0.46 4.99
C SER A 153 -5.05 -0.73 4.17
N PHE A 154 -5.30 -0.71 2.86
CA PHE A 154 -4.87 -1.78 1.96
C PHE A 154 -3.35 -1.91 1.94
N ASP A 155 -2.63 -0.79 1.83
CA ASP A 155 -1.16 -0.71 1.87
C ASP A 155 -0.57 -1.38 3.13
N ILE A 156 -1.10 -1.06 4.31
CA ILE A 156 -0.62 -1.64 5.57
C ILE A 156 -0.92 -3.14 5.64
N LEU A 157 -2.03 -3.57 5.02
CA LEU A 157 -2.49 -4.95 5.05
C LEU A 157 -1.93 -5.81 3.90
N THR A 158 -1.27 -5.24 2.89
CA THR A 158 -0.65 -5.97 1.76
C THR A 158 0.15 -7.20 2.19
N PRO A 159 0.99 -7.17 3.25
CA PRO A 159 1.74 -8.35 3.68
C PRO A 159 0.89 -9.56 4.05
N PHE A 160 -0.39 -9.35 4.37
CA PHE A 160 -1.35 -10.38 4.77
C PHE A 160 -2.34 -10.73 3.66
N LEU A 161 -2.52 -9.84 2.68
CA LEU A 161 -3.45 -10.02 1.56
C LEU A 161 -2.83 -10.83 0.40
N VAL A 162 -1.51 -10.73 0.24
CA VAL A 162 -0.75 -11.36 -0.86
C VAL A 162 -0.29 -12.75 -0.49
#